data_AF-A0A7S2VNQ0-F1
#
_entry.id   AF-A0A7S2VNQ0-F1
#
_cell.length_a   1.000
_cell.length_b   1.000
_cell.length_c   1.000
_cell.angle_alpha   90.00
_cell.angle_beta   90.00
_cell.angle_gamma   90.00
#
_symmetry.space_group_name_H-M   'P 1'
#
loop_
_entity.id
_entity.type
_entity.pdbx_description
1 polymer ?
#
loop_
_entity_poly.entity_id
_entity_poly.type
_entity_poly.pdbx_seq_one_letter_code
_entity_poly.pdbx_strand_id
1 'polypeptide(L)'
;MEDGTDFALNRRLSLEELAMALRVVNIHDPSEHRAVLASVCSDADGRVSLEEVMAAVAAVSPDLMLEDLRHRLLVKFKGNLTKAFDEIDTDNSGVLEREEFVRKAHISLGFTKAEATKAFRLLDADCDNEITRMELTTGLAIAEPELLLEDLRLKIRGCFRSLIDALNRRYSDPLTGLIDNPSKMPLEKFLDPLMQVDLKESEIRIIYGLIAANKDSELTVVEFVEGLQHFAPACALEDIRARCIQAAGHVSDVLVDMDKTKEMSLHQFAEALLAADLVDEEEVSWLRQRKKLRKEECASKERTIGGPKPGFVNIQEVFDLIDVLNAGSVTLGRFMAALQSCGAGSRVRLTSKERDAQVAKAMRDHLWPKHKGLNEFKTQVRLGLSYE
;
A
#
# COMPACT_ATOMS: atom_id res chain seq x y z
N MET A 1 -18.28 -15.39 20.39
CA MET A 1 -18.24 -14.14 21.18
C MET A 1 -17.83 -12.96 20.28
N GLU A 2 -18.32 -12.91 19.03
CA GLU A 2 -17.83 -12.00 17.98
C GLU A 2 -18.68 -10.73 17.83
N ASP A 3 -19.90 -10.69 18.39
CA ASP A 3 -20.90 -9.64 18.11
C ASP A 3 -20.67 -8.32 18.88
N GLY A 4 -19.86 -8.34 19.95
CA GLY A 4 -19.65 -7.18 20.83
C GLY A 4 -18.51 -6.25 20.40
N THR A 5 -17.50 -6.78 19.71
CA THR A 5 -16.34 -6.01 19.24
C THR A 5 -16.63 -5.29 17.94
N ASP A 6 -17.38 -5.92 17.03
CA ASP A 6 -17.74 -5.35 15.72
C ASP A 6 -18.64 -4.11 15.85
N PHE A 7 -19.59 -4.17 16.79
CA PHE A 7 -20.47 -3.05 17.12
C PHE A 7 -19.70 -1.83 17.67
N ALA A 8 -18.56 -2.06 18.34
CA ALA A 8 -17.74 -0.98 18.88
C ALA A 8 -16.89 -0.29 17.79
N LEU A 9 -16.45 -1.03 16.77
CA LEU A 9 -15.60 -0.50 15.70
C LEU A 9 -16.39 0.32 14.67
N ASN A 10 -17.62 -0.10 14.38
CA ASN A 10 -18.53 0.61 13.46
C ASN A 10 -19.27 1.80 14.08
N ARG A 11 -19.11 2.03 15.39
CA ARG A 11 -19.70 3.18 16.06
C ARG A 11 -19.14 4.48 15.49
N ARG A 12 -20.03 5.38 15.08
CA ARG A 12 -19.70 6.77 14.68
C ARG A 12 -19.25 7.58 15.90
N LEU A 13 -17.97 7.87 15.97
CA LEU A 13 -17.32 8.64 17.03
C LEU A 13 -17.34 10.14 16.73
N SER A 14 -17.61 10.95 17.76
CA SER A 14 -17.36 12.40 17.72
C SER A 14 -15.86 12.71 17.84
N LEU A 15 -15.46 13.97 17.59
CA LEU A 15 -14.08 14.42 17.81
C LEU A 15 -13.58 14.13 19.24
N GLU A 16 -14.45 14.28 20.24
CA GLU A 16 -14.11 14.07 21.65
C GLU A 16 -13.87 12.59 21.95
N GLU A 17 -14.72 11.72 21.40
CA GLU A 17 -14.59 10.27 21.54
C GLU A 17 -13.36 9.75 20.79
N LEU A 18 -13.12 10.24 19.57
CA LEU A 18 -11.92 9.94 18.81
C LEU A 18 -10.65 10.42 19.54
N ALA A 19 -10.66 11.63 20.09
CA ALA A 19 -9.53 12.16 20.86
C ALA A 19 -9.18 11.27 22.07
N MET A 20 -10.19 10.71 22.76
CA MET A 20 -9.96 9.74 23.83
C MET A 20 -9.30 8.46 23.31
N ALA A 21 -9.74 7.95 22.15
CA ALA A 21 -9.13 6.78 21.52
C ALA A 21 -7.67 7.07 21.08
N LEU A 22 -7.41 8.22 20.48
CA LEU A 22 -6.08 8.63 20.01
C LEU A 22 -5.07 8.79 21.16
N ARG A 23 -5.52 9.22 22.34
CA ARG A 23 -4.66 9.28 23.54
C ARG A 23 -4.18 7.92 24.01
N VAL A 24 -4.96 6.86 23.80
CA VAL A 24 -4.55 5.48 24.12
C VAL A 24 -3.36 5.05 23.27
N VAL A 25 -3.27 5.55 22.02
CA VAL A 25 -2.13 5.35 21.12
C VAL A 25 -1.09 6.48 21.20
N ASN A 26 -1.07 7.21 22.31
CA ASN A 26 -0.09 8.24 22.64
C ASN A 26 -0.10 9.49 21.74
N ILE A 27 -1.23 9.77 21.07
CA ILE A 27 -1.46 11.01 20.33
C ILE A 27 -2.25 11.95 21.25
N HIS A 28 -1.59 12.96 21.80
CA HIS A 28 -2.17 13.83 22.83
C HIS A 28 -2.55 15.22 22.33
N ASP A 29 -1.95 15.69 21.23
CA ASP A 29 -2.15 17.06 20.74
C ASP A 29 -3.54 17.22 20.10
N PRO A 30 -4.39 18.13 20.59
CA PRO A 30 -5.68 18.43 19.99
C PRO A 30 -5.59 18.88 18.53
N SER A 31 -4.45 19.46 18.11
CA SER A 31 -4.26 19.85 16.71
C SER A 31 -4.14 18.61 15.79
N GLU A 32 -3.43 17.57 16.26
CA GLU A 32 -3.31 16.28 15.59
C GLU A 32 -4.66 15.55 15.55
N HIS A 33 -5.44 15.59 16.62
CA HIS A 33 -6.79 14.99 16.64
C HIS A 33 -7.69 15.56 15.56
N ARG A 34 -7.68 16.89 15.40
CA ARG A 34 -8.44 17.58 14.34
C ARG A 34 -7.91 17.26 12.95
N ALA A 35 -6.58 17.17 12.79
CA ALA A 35 -5.97 16.82 11.51
C ALA A 35 -6.34 15.39 11.08
N VAL A 36 -6.27 14.43 12.00
CA VAL A 36 -6.70 13.04 11.76
C VAL A 36 -8.17 13.01 11.38
N LEU A 37 -9.06 13.61 12.18
CA LEU A 37 -10.48 13.65 11.84
C LEU A 37 -10.74 14.27 10.46
N ALA A 38 -10.12 15.41 10.16
CA ALA A 38 -10.28 16.08 8.87
C ALA A 38 -9.77 15.27 7.68
N SER A 39 -8.77 14.40 7.89
CA SER A 39 -8.21 13.54 6.84
C SER A 39 -9.03 12.27 6.55
N VAL A 40 -9.88 11.85 7.49
CA VAL A 40 -10.61 10.58 7.42
C VAL A 40 -12.12 10.79 7.27
N CYS A 41 -12.66 11.87 7.85
CA CYS A 41 -14.09 12.13 7.90
C CYS A 41 -14.63 12.51 6.53
N SER A 42 -15.49 11.65 5.98
CA SER A 42 -16.22 11.91 4.73
C SER A 42 -17.66 12.40 4.94
N ASP A 43 -18.15 12.39 6.18
CA ASP A 43 -19.52 12.73 6.50
C ASP A 43 -19.69 14.20 6.90
N ALA A 44 -20.83 14.78 6.54
CA ALA A 44 -21.17 16.16 6.85
C ALA A 44 -21.41 16.39 8.36
N ASP A 45 -21.66 15.33 9.13
CA ASP A 45 -21.90 15.39 10.56
C ASP A 45 -20.60 15.42 11.40
N GLY A 46 -19.44 15.29 10.75
CA GLY A 46 -18.13 15.35 11.40
C GLY A 46 -17.79 14.12 12.24
N ARG A 47 -18.43 12.97 11.98
CA ARG A 47 -18.18 11.71 12.71
C ARG A 47 -17.40 10.71 11.86
N VAL A 48 -16.69 9.81 12.55
CA VAL A 48 -15.86 8.78 11.93
C VAL A 48 -15.94 7.47 12.72
N SER A 49 -15.85 6.32 12.05
CA SER A 49 -15.71 5.03 12.72
C SER A 49 -14.23 4.66 12.93
N LEU A 50 -13.94 3.73 13.84
CA LEU A 50 -12.55 3.27 14.02
C LEU A 50 -12.05 2.52 12.79
N GLU A 51 -12.94 1.83 12.08
CA GLU A 51 -12.58 1.14 10.84
C GLU A 51 -12.17 2.10 9.72
N GLU A 52 -12.84 3.26 9.62
CA GLU A 52 -12.45 4.31 8.68
C GLU A 52 -11.07 4.87 9.02
N VAL A 53 -10.79 5.09 10.31
CA VAL A 53 -9.45 5.51 10.75
C VAL A 53 -8.41 4.42 10.45
N MET A 54 -8.71 3.16 10.68
CA MET A 54 -7.82 2.04 10.36
C MET A 54 -7.55 1.93 8.85
N ALA A 55 -8.57 2.06 8.02
CA ALA A 55 -8.42 2.06 6.56
C ALA A 55 -7.59 3.26 6.07
N ALA A 56 -7.82 4.43 6.67
CA ALA A 56 -7.02 5.62 6.38
C ALA A 56 -5.55 5.43 6.76
N VAL A 57 -5.26 4.81 7.91
CA VAL A 57 -3.91 4.48 8.37
C VAL A 57 -3.28 3.45 7.43
N ALA A 58 -4.00 2.38 7.07
CA ALA A 58 -3.51 1.35 6.14
C ALA A 58 -3.09 1.94 4.79
N ALA A 59 -3.83 2.93 4.29
CA ALA A 59 -3.50 3.59 3.03
C ALA A 59 -2.24 4.46 3.07
N VAL A 60 -1.81 4.94 4.25
CA VAL A 60 -0.64 5.84 4.39
C VAL A 60 0.56 5.20 5.06
N SER A 61 0.41 3.99 5.59
CA SER A 61 1.45 3.26 6.34
C SER A 61 2.13 2.21 5.43
N PRO A 62 3.25 1.61 5.87
CA PRO A 62 3.69 0.34 5.31
C PRO A 62 2.54 -0.68 5.36
N ASP A 63 2.63 -1.75 4.56
CA ASP A 63 1.63 -2.82 4.60
C ASP A 63 1.52 -3.40 6.03
N LEU A 64 0.42 -3.07 6.71
CA LEU A 64 0.20 -3.37 8.13
C LEU A 64 0.16 -4.88 8.41
N MET A 65 -0.29 -5.67 7.43
CA MET A 65 -0.35 -7.12 7.54
C MET A 65 1.05 -7.73 7.47
N LEU A 66 1.88 -7.24 6.55
CA LEU A 66 3.29 -7.65 6.45
C LEU A 66 4.12 -7.14 7.63
N GLU A 67 3.80 -5.97 8.18
CA GLU A 67 4.42 -5.44 9.40
C GLU A 67 4.13 -6.34 10.62
N ASP A 68 2.86 -6.70 10.85
CA ASP A 68 2.49 -7.61 11.95
C ASP A 68 3.11 -9.01 11.75
N LEU A 69 3.09 -9.53 10.51
CA LEU A 69 3.77 -10.77 10.18
C LEU A 69 5.26 -10.71 10.51
N ARG A 70 5.95 -9.65 10.07
CA ARG A 70 7.37 -9.43 10.37
C ARG A 70 7.60 -9.42 11.88
N HIS A 71 6.84 -8.62 12.62
CA HIS A 71 6.97 -8.51 14.06
C HIS A 71 6.83 -9.88 14.75
N ARG A 72 5.79 -10.65 14.42
CA ARG A 72 5.55 -11.99 15.00
C ARG A 72 6.66 -12.99 14.64
N LEU A 73 7.15 -12.97 13.41
CA LEU A 73 8.28 -13.82 12.99
C LEU A 73 9.55 -13.45 13.75
N LEU A 74 9.89 -12.16 13.85
CA LEU A 74 11.08 -11.70 14.57
C LEU A 74 11.01 -12.04 16.07
N VAL A 75 9.85 -11.86 16.70
CA VAL A 75 9.65 -12.23 18.12
C VAL A 75 9.81 -13.75 18.32
N LYS A 76 9.14 -14.56 17.49
CA LYS A 76 9.17 -16.02 17.63
C LYS A 76 10.54 -16.62 17.31
N PHE A 77 11.22 -16.10 16.29
CA PHE A 77 12.48 -16.63 15.77
C PHE A 77 13.72 -15.82 16.18
N LYS A 78 13.59 -14.97 17.20
CA LYS A 78 14.68 -14.17 17.79
C LYS A 78 15.44 -13.35 16.73
N GLY A 79 14.71 -12.75 15.81
CA GLY A 79 15.26 -11.89 14.76
C GLY A 79 15.82 -12.61 13.54
N ASN A 80 15.69 -13.94 13.42
CA ASN A 80 16.25 -14.69 12.29
C ASN A 80 15.15 -15.16 11.32
N LEU A 81 14.97 -14.42 10.23
CA LEU A 81 13.98 -14.73 9.19
C LEU A 81 14.31 -16.00 8.39
N THR A 82 15.59 -16.33 8.22
CA THR A 82 15.99 -17.58 7.54
C THR A 82 15.52 -18.80 8.31
N LYS A 83 15.70 -18.81 9.63
CA LYS A 83 15.18 -19.87 10.51
C LYS A 83 13.66 -19.90 10.54
N ALA A 84 13.03 -18.73 10.42
CA ALA A 84 11.58 -18.64 10.36
C ALA A 84 11.05 -19.34 9.10
N PHE A 85 11.69 -19.12 7.95
CA PHE A 85 11.39 -19.83 6.71
C PHE A 85 11.59 -21.34 6.88
N ASP A 86 12.76 -21.77 7.36
CA ASP A 86 13.10 -23.19 7.54
C ASP A 86 12.11 -23.93 8.46
N GLU A 87 11.56 -23.25 9.47
CA GLU A 87 10.58 -23.85 10.39
C GLU A 87 9.16 -23.92 9.80
N ILE A 88 8.83 -22.98 8.89
CA ILE A 88 7.55 -22.98 8.20
C ILE A 88 7.57 -24.03 7.09
N ASP A 89 8.69 -24.15 6.36
CA ASP A 89 9.02 -25.15 5.33
C ASP A 89 9.26 -26.54 5.97
N THR A 90 8.16 -27.21 6.32
CA THR A 90 8.17 -28.52 6.98
C THR A 90 8.63 -29.65 6.09
N ASP A 91 8.39 -29.56 4.78
CA ASP A 91 8.80 -30.59 3.83
C ASP A 91 10.19 -30.32 3.22
N ASN A 92 10.80 -29.17 3.53
CA ASN A 92 12.08 -28.71 3.01
C ASN A 92 12.09 -28.65 1.48
N SER A 93 10.94 -28.31 0.89
CA SER A 93 10.81 -28.10 -0.55
C SER A 93 11.60 -26.87 -1.02
N GLY A 94 11.94 -25.96 -0.10
CA GLY A 94 12.64 -24.71 -0.38
C GLY A 94 11.70 -23.56 -0.80
N VAL A 95 10.40 -23.83 -0.83
CA VAL A 95 9.29 -22.91 -1.11
C VAL A 95 8.21 -23.12 -0.05
N LEU A 96 7.37 -22.12 0.22
CA LEU A 96 6.24 -22.29 1.13
C LEU A 96 4.96 -22.36 0.32
N GLU A 97 4.36 -23.55 0.27
CA GLU A 97 3.04 -23.71 -0.32
C GLU A 97 1.98 -23.00 0.53
N ARG A 98 0.89 -22.58 -0.13
CA ARG A 98 -0.23 -21.88 0.54
C ARG A 98 -0.75 -22.59 1.77
N GLU A 99 -1.01 -23.89 1.67
CA GLU A 99 -1.54 -24.69 2.78
C GLU A 99 -0.54 -24.81 3.94
N GLU A 100 0.75 -24.85 3.63
CA GLU A 100 1.82 -24.88 4.62
C GLU A 100 1.93 -23.57 5.37
N PHE A 101 2.08 -22.47 4.63
CA PHE A 101 2.17 -21.13 5.20
C PHE A 101 0.94 -20.82 6.05
N VAL A 102 -0.27 -21.03 5.52
CA VAL A 102 -1.52 -20.70 6.23
C VAL A 102 -1.66 -21.53 7.51
N ARG A 103 -1.34 -22.83 7.46
CA ARG A 103 -1.43 -23.71 8.63
C ARG A 103 -0.43 -23.29 9.71
N LYS A 104 0.83 -23.02 9.33
CA LYS A 104 1.87 -22.60 10.25
C LYS A 104 1.62 -21.20 10.80
N ALA A 105 1.21 -20.24 9.97
CA ALA A 105 0.81 -18.91 10.42
C ALA A 105 -0.34 -18.99 11.45
N HIS A 106 -1.32 -19.85 11.22
CA HIS A 106 -2.44 -20.05 12.13
C HIS A 106 -2.00 -20.65 13.49
N ILE A 107 -1.25 -21.74 13.46
CA ILE A 107 -0.89 -22.49 14.68
C ILE A 107 0.26 -21.81 15.44
N SER A 108 1.27 -21.34 14.71
CA SER A 108 2.52 -20.86 15.29
C SER A 108 2.55 -19.35 15.52
N LEU A 109 1.89 -18.55 14.68
CA LEU A 109 1.92 -17.09 14.78
C LEU A 109 0.62 -16.52 15.36
N GLY A 110 -0.42 -17.34 15.51
CA GLY A 110 -1.69 -16.93 16.07
C GLY A 110 -2.52 -16.05 15.12
N PHE A 111 -2.30 -16.19 13.81
CA PHE A 111 -3.15 -15.57 12.80
C PHE A 111 -4.46 -16.34 12.63
N THR A 112 -5.52 -15.67 12.23
CA THR A 112 -6.69 -16.33 11.66
C THR A 112 -6.36 -16.89 10.27
N LYS A 113 -7.19 -17.80 9.77
CA LYS A 113 -7.01 -18.33 8.40
C LYS A 113 -7.11 -17.24 7.33
N ALA A 114 -7.95 -16.23 7.57
CA ALA A 114 -8.15 -15.12 6.63
C ALA A 114 -6.92 -14.19 6.60
N GLU A 115 -6.40 -13.81 7.77
CA GLU A 115 -5.14 -13.06 7.90
C GLU A 115 -3.98 -13.78 7.24
N ALA A 116 -3.80 -15.07 7.53
CA ALA A 116 -2.72 -15.85 6.94
C ALA A 116 -2.88 -15.99 5.42
N THR A 117 -4.10 -16.11 4.91
CA THR A 117 -4.36 -16.14 3.46
C THR A 117 -4.03 -14.80 2.81
N LYS A 118 -4.37 -13.68 3.46
CA LYS A 118 -4.04 -12.35 2.96
C LYS A 118 -2.53 -12.11 2.97
N ALA A 119 -1.86 -12.42 4.08
CA ALA A 119 -0.42 -12.33 4.19
C ALA A 119 0.29 -13.18 3.13
N PHE A 120 -0.23 -14.38 2.83
CA PHE A 120 0.27 -15.20 1.72
C PHE A 120 0.19 -14.46 0.39
N ARG A 121 -0.98 -13.91 0.03
CA ARG A 121 -1.16 -13.15 -1.22
C ARG A 121 -0.28 -11.91 -1.34
N LEU A 122 0.06 -11.29 -0.21
CA LEU A 122 0.92 -10.10 -0.18
C LEU A 122 2.40 -10.44 -0.32
N LEU A 123 2.79 -11.67 0.01
CA LEU A 123 4.16 -12.16 -0.16
C LEU A 123 4.38 -12.80 -1.52
N ASP A 124 3.41 -13.57 -2.02
CA ASP A 124 3.37 -14.22 -3.33
C ASP A 124 3.17 -13.18 -4.44
N ALA A 125 4.24 -12.43 -4.70
CA ALA A 125 4.21 -11.25 -5.58
C ALA A 125 4.04 -11.67 -7.05
N ASP A 126 4.70 -12.75 -7.46
CA ASP A 126 4.58 -13.28 -8.82
C ASP A 126 3.32 -14.16 -9.04
N CYS A 127 2.58 -14.43 -7.95
CA CYS A 127 1.32 -15.18 -7.95
C CYS A 127 1.46 -16.63 -8.43
N ASP A 128 2.62 -17.26 -8.25
CA ASP A 128 2.84 -18.66 -8.59
C ASP A 128 2.25 -19.65 -7.54
N ASN A 129 1.71 -19.12 -6.42
CA ASN A 129 1.20 -19.84 -5.25
C ASN A 129 2.27 -20.56 -4.42
N GLU A 130 3.53 -20.17 -4.57
CA GLU A 130 4.66 -20.60 -3.77
C GLU A 130 5.33 -19.34 -3.19
N ILE A 131 5.68 -19.33 -1.89
CA ILE A 131 6.50 -18.24 -1.35
C ILE A 131 7.93 -18.69 -1.27
N THR A 132 8.78 -18.10 -2.10
CA THR A 132 10.21 -18.29 -2.04
C THR A 132 10.82 -17.56 -0.84
N ARG A 133 12.03 -17.96 -0.44
CA ARG A 133 12.81 -17.23 0.59
C ARG A 133 13.01 -15.76 0.23
N MET A 134 13.12 -15.47 -1.06
CA MET A 134 13.32 -14.12 -1.56
C MET A 134 12.06 -13.30 -1.32
N GLU A 135 10.90 -13.77 -1.78
CA GLU A 135 9.61 -13.09 -1.57
C GLU A 135 9.31 -12.84 -0.10
N LEU A 136 9.54 -13.83 0.77
CA LEU A 136 9.39 -13.62 2.22
C LEU A 136 10.32 -12.50 2.71
N THR A 137 11.58 -12.48 2.29
CA THR A 137 12.54 -11.47 2.77
C THR A 137 12.23 -10.09 2.19
N THR A 138 11.90 -10.02 0.89
CA THR A 138 11.54 -8.80 0.16
C THR A 138 10.29 -8.17 0.74
N GLY A 139 9.19 -8.92 0.84
CA GLY A 139 7.92 -8.39 1.34
C GLY A 139 8.06 -7.86 2.76
N LEU A 140 8.78 -8.59 3.62
CA LEU A 140 9.03 -8.13 5.00
C LEU A 140 10.03 -6.97 5.09
N ALA A 141 10.96 -6.79 4.14
CA ALA A 141 11.86 -5.65 4.10
C ALA A 141 11.16 -4.38 3.58
N ILE A 142 10.31 -4.53 2.56
CA ILE A 142 9.51 -3.44 2.00
C ILE A 142 8.51 -2.90 3.03
N ALA A 143 7.98 -3.78 3.90
CA ALA A 143 7.09 -3.41 5.01
C ALA A 143 7.83 -2.87 6.25
N GLU A 144 9.14 -2.60 6.18
CA GLU A 144 9.90 -2.15 7.34
C GLU A 144 9.51 -0.70 7.75
N PRO A 145 9.15 -0.46 9.03
CA PRO A 145 8.81 0.86 9.53
C PRO A 145 10.10 1.64 9.88
N GLU A 146 10.87 2.02 8.87
CA GLU A 146 12.06 2.89 9.02
C GLU A 146 11.76 4.32 8.57
N LEU A 147 12.21 5.32 9.35
CA LEU A 147 11.98 6.74 9.07
C LEU A 147 12.47 7.17 7.68
N LEU A 148 13.61 6.64 7.22
CA LEU A 148 14.16 6.93 5.90
C LEU A 148 13.23 6.40 4.79
N LEU A 149 12.68 5.20 4.98
CA LEU A 149 11.75 4.60 4.04
C LEU A 149 10.43 5.35 4.02
N GLU A 150 9.99 5.88 5.16
CA GLU A 150 8.76 6.65 5.24
C GLU A 150 8.82 7.95 4.43
N ASP A 151 9.91 8.69 4.53
CA ASP A 151 10.13 9.87 3.69
C ASP A 151 10.12 9.49 2.20
N LEU A 152 10.64 8.31 1.86
CA LEU A 152 10.69 7.81 0.48
C LEU A 152 9.31 7.32 -0.01
N ARG A 153 8.49 6.72 0.85
CA ARG A 153 7.08 6.38 0.55
C ARG A 153 6.28 7.63 0.23
N LEU A 154 6.46 8.69 1.02
CA LEU A 154 5.80 9.99 0.77
C LEU A 154 6.20 10.59 -0.59
N LYS A 155 7.48 10.49 -0.97
CA LYS A 155 7.94 10.90 -2.31
C LYS A 155 7.28 10.10 -3.40
N ILE A 156 7.39 8.77 -3.31
CA ILE A 156 6.87 7.85 -4.32
C ILE A 156 5.38 8.10 -4.50
N ARG A 157 4.60 8.18 -3.42
CA ARG A 157 3.17 8.51 -3.50
C ARG A 157 2.91 9.79 -4.29
N GLY A 158 3.68 10.84 -4.02
CA GLY A 158 3.53 12.13 -4.68
C GLY A 158 3.91 12.11 -6.17
N CYS A 159 4.92 11.34 -6.54
CA CYS A 159 5.45 11.30 -7.90
C CYS A 159 5.06 10.03 -8.67
N PHE A 160 4.24 9.13 -8.10
CA PHE A 160 3.96 7.79 -8.62
C PHE A 160 3.47 7.86 -10.06
N ARG A 161 2.52 8.76 -10.35
CA ARG A 161 2.01 8.91 -11.70
C ARG A 161 3.05 9.49 -12.68
N SER A 162 3.88 10.43 -12.23
CA SER A 162 5.00 10.94 -13.04
C SER A 162 6.01 9.82 -13.36
N LEU A 163 6.23 8.93 -12.40
CA LEU A 163 7.07 7.75 -12.50
C LEU A 163 6.52 6.74 -13.50
N ILE A 164 5.23 6.38 -13.38
CA ILE A 164 4.56 5.49 -14.32
C ILE A 164 4.53 6.09 -15.73
N ASP A 165 4.23 7.38 -15.87
CA ASP A 165 4.28 8.09 -17.15
C ASP A 165 5.68 8.03 -17.79
N ALA A 166 6.74 8.17 -17.00
CA ALA A 166 8.13 8.09 -17.47
C ALA A 166 8.52 6.68 -17.93
N LEU A 167 8.14 5.65 -17.18
CA LEU A 167 8.37 4.25 -17.55
C LEU A 167 7.61 3.88 -18.83
N ASN A 168 6.34 4.28 -18.93
CA ASN A 168 5.53 4.00 -20.11
C ASN A 168 6.08 4.68 -21.37
N ARG A 169 6.50 5.94 -21.29
CA ARG A 169 7.15 6.61 -22.44
C ARG A 169 8.37 5.88 -22.95
N ARG A 170 9.07 5.15 -22.08
CA ARG A 170 10.32 4.47 -22.41
C ARG A 170 10.13 3.04 -22.88
N TYR A 171 9.15 2.33 -22.30
CA TYR A 171 9.00 0.88 -22.42
C TYR A 171 7.64 0.42 -22.95
N SER A 172 6.67 1.31 -23.14
CA SER A 172 5.41 0.93 -23.78
C SER A 172 5.57 0.79 -25.29
N ASP A 173 4.99 -0.27 -25.85
CA ASP A 173 4.90 -0.46 -27.29
C ASP A 173 3.94 0.60 -27.89
N PRO A 174 4.36 1.31 -28.96
CA PRO A 174 3.56 2.39 -29.55
C PRO A 174 2.23 1.97 -30.17
N LEU A 175 2.05 0.69 -30.49
CA LEU A 175 0.87 0.16 -31.19
C LEU A 175 -0.18 -0.37 -30.21
N THR A 176 0.26 -1.00 -29.12
CA THR A 176 -0.59 -1.64 -28.12
C THR A 176 -0.77 -0.79 -26.86
N GLY A 177 0.15 0.15 -26.59
CA GLY A 177 0.21 0.91 -25.34
C GLY A 177 0.54 0.05 -24.11
N LEU A 178 0.82 -1.24 -24.31
CA LEU A 178 1.25 -2.16 -23.26
C LEU A 178 2.73 -1.96 -23.00
N ILE A 179 3.16 -2.13 -21.74
CA ILE A 179 4.59 -2.25 -21.43
C ILE A 179 5.08 -3.55 -22.06
N ASP A 180 5.79 -3.43 -23.19
CA ASP A 180 6.34 -4.56 -23.93
C ASP A 180 7.63 -4.97 -23.25
N ASN A 181 7.50 -5.76 -22.19
CA ASN A 181 8.65 -6.09 -21.35
C ASN A 181 8.72 -7.56 -20.96
N PRO A 182 9.21 -8.42 -21.88
CA PRO A 182 9.46 -9.80 -21.57
C PRO A 182 10.84 -10.06 -20.93
N SER A 183 11.68 -9.05 -20.67
CA SER A 183 13.07 -9.27 -20.19
C SER A 183 13.37 -8.51 -18.91
N LYS A 184 13.89 -9.21 -17.89
CA LYS A 184 14.42 -8.58 -16.69
C LYS A 184 15.56 -7.62 -17.09
N MET A 185 15.61 -6.44 -16.47
CA MET A 185 16.57 -5.40 -16.77
C MET A 185 17.29 -4.94 -15.51
N PRO A 186 18.58 -4.56 -15.58
CA PRO A 186 19.31 -4.09 -14.42
C PRO A 186 18.95 -2.64 -14.08
N LEU A 187 19.29 -2.22 -12.86
CA LEU A 187 19.02 -0.89 -12.31
C LEU A 187 19.39 0.26 -13.26
N GLU A 188 20.49 0.15 -14.00
CA GLU A 188 20.99 1.21 -14.89
C GLU A 188 19.97 1.60 -15.95
N LYS A 189 19.11 0.66 -16.36
CA LYS A 189 18.01 0.93 -17.30
C LYS A 189 16.90 1.76 -16.66
N PHE A 190 16.64 1.56 -15.37
CA PHE A 190 15.63 2.30 -14.62
C PHE A 190 16.09 3.71 -14.23
N LEU A 191 17.40 3.97 -14.09
CA LEU A 191 17.91 5.29 -13.67
C LEU A 191 17.50 6.42 -14.63
N ASP A 192 17.69 6.26 -15.93
CA ASP A 192 17.43 7.31 -16.93
C ASP A 192 15.96 7.82 -16.92
N PRO A 193 14.92 6.96 -16.99
CA PRO A 193 13.54 7.45 -16.90
C PRO A 193 13.17 7.95 -15.50
N LEU A 194 13.70 7.37 -14.43
CA LEU A 194 13.33 7.73 -13.06
C LEU A 194 14.00 9.00 -12.54
N MET A 195 15.21 9.32 -13.01
CA MET A 195 15.90 10.58 -12.69
C MET A 195 15.23 11.81 -13.33
N GLN A 196 14.33 11.62 -14.30
CA GLN A 196 13.50 12.71 -14.84
C GLN A 196 12.36 13.09 -13.88
N VAL A 197 12.12 12.27 -12.87
CA VAL A 197 11.23 12.52 -11.74
C VAL A 197 12.07 13.06 -10.57
N ASP A 198 11.47 13.74 -9.59
CA ASP A 198 12.16 14.32 -8.43
C ASP A 198 12.66 13.26 -7.41
N LEU A 199 13.27 12.19 -7.91
CA LEU A 199 13.92 11.11 -7.17
C LEU A 199 15.43 11.15 -7.41
N LYS A 200 16.20 11.03 -6.33
CA LYS A 200 17.67 10.97 -6.42
C LYS A 200 18.12 9.56 -6.79
N GLU A 201 19.28 9.46 -7.44
CA GLU A 201 19.89 8.16 -7.74
C GLU A 201 20.04 7.27 -6.49
N SER A 202 20.44 7.85 -5.35
CA SER A 202 20.55 7.12 -4.08
C SER A 202 19.21 6.54 -3.61
N GLU A 203 18.11 7.26 -3.87
CA GLU A 203 16.75 6.84 -3.49
C GLU A 203 16.26 5.72 -4.40
N ILE A 204 16.49 5.85 -5.71
CA ILE A 204 16.16 4.81 -6.70
C ILE A 204 16.94 3.52 -6.40
N ARG A 205 18.22 3.64 -6.04
CA ARG A 205 19.06 2.50 -5.62
C ARG A 205 18.50 1.77 -4.41
N ILE A 206 18.01 2.50 -3.41
CA ILE A 206 17.40 1.91 -2.21
C ILE A 206 16.13 1.16 -2.59
N ILE A 207 15.20 1.81 -3.30
CA ILE A 207 13.92 1.20 -3.71
C ILE A 207 14.16 -0.04 -4.55
N TYR A 208 14.99 0.08 -5.58
CA TYR A 208 15.30 -1.02 -6.47
C TYR A 208 15.97 -2.17 -5.72
N GLY A 209 16.91 -1.88 -4.83
CA GLY A 209 17.57 -2.89 -4.01
C GLY A 209 16.61 -3.62 -3.07
N LEU A 210 15.63 -2.91 -2.53
CA LEU A 210 14.57 -3.50 -1.70
C LEU A 210 13.67 -4.43 -2.51
N ILE A 211 13.26 -4.03 -3.72
CA ILE A 211 12.37 -4.83 -4.57
C ILE A 211 13.09 -6.02 -5.22
N ALA A 212 14.30 -5.81 -5.74
CA ALA A 212 15.02 -6.83 -6.50
C ALA A 212 15.61 -7.97 -5.67
N ALA A 213 15.75 -7.78 -4.35
CA ALA A 213 16.24 -8.75 -3.36
C ALA A 213 17.15 -9.88 -3.89
N ASN A 214 18.24 -9.48 -4.51
CA ASN A 214 19.57 -10.09 -4.43
C ASN A 214 19.80 -11.51 -4.98
N LYS A 215 19.40 -11.82 -6.22
CA LYS A 215 20.17 -12.80 -7.01
C LYS A 215 20.49 -12.41 -8.45
N ASP A 216 19.61 -11.71 -9.14
CA ASP A 216 19.90 -11.31 -10.54
C ASP A 216 20.15 -9.80 -10.69
N SER A 217 19.82 -8.98 -9.68
CA SER A 217 19.84 -7.50 -9.78
C SER A 217 19.01 -6.94 -10.93
N GLU A 218 18.12 -7.75 -11.49
CA GLU A 218 17.31 -7.43 -12.65
C GLU A 218 15.82 -7.56 -12.31
N LEU A 219 15.06 -6.55 -12.72
CA LEU A 219 13.61 -6.49 -12.57
C LEU A 219 12.97 -6.20 -13.93
N THR A 220 11.81 -6.78 -14.16
CA THR A 220 10.88 -6.26 -15.16
C THR A 220 10.25 -4.95 -14.65
N VAL A 221 9.70 -4.17 -15.57
CA VAL A 221 8.97 -2.94 -15.21
C VAL A 221 7.72 -3.28 -14.39
N VAL A 222 7.09 -4.43 -14.66
CA VAL A 222 5.93 -4.91 -13.91
C VAL A 222 6.32 -5.22 -12.47
N GLU A 223 7.34 -6.06 -12.25
CA GLU A 223 7.86 -6.39 -10.90
C GLU A 223 8.28 -5.13 -10.13
N PHE A 224 8.89 -4.15 -10.82
CA PHE A 224 9.27 -2.88 -10.19
C PHE A 224 8.05 -2.05 -9.77
N VAL A 225 7.00 -1.96 -10.60
CA VAL A 225 5.79 -1.21 -10.28
C VAL A 225 4.98 -1.88 -9.17
N GLU A 226 4.85 -3.20 -9.21
CA GLU A 226 4.19 -3.98 -8.15
C GLU A 226 4.96 -3.84 -6.82
N GLY A 227 6.29 -3.94 -6.86
CA GLY A 227 7.13 -3.68 -5.69
C GLY A 227 6.98 -2.26 -5.13
N LEU A 228 6.79 -1.25 -5.99
CA LEU A 228 6.48 0.12 -5.56
C LEU A 228 5.11 0.23 -4.88
N GLN A 229 4.11 -0.53 -5.33
CA GLN A 229 2.78 -0.56 -4.73
C GLN A 229 2.81 -1.25 -3.36
N HIS A 230 3.58 -2.32 -3.19
CA HIS A 230 3.83 -2.91 -1.86
C HIS A 230 4.62 -1.97 -0.94
N PHE A 231 5.58 -1.22 -1.50
CA PHE A 231 6.36 -0.25 -0.74
C PHE A 231 5.54 0.95 -0.28
N ALA A 232 4.68 1.47 -1.15
CA ALA A 232 3.78 2.59 -0.87
C ALA A 232 2.34 2.21 -1.26
N PRO A 233 1.57 1.56 -0.36
CA PRO A 233 0.22 1.04 -0.66
C PRO A 233 -0.76 2.10 -1.19
N ALA A 234 -0.58 3.37 -0.79
CA ALA A 234 -1.32 4.51 -1.33
C ALA A 234 -1.34 4.57 -2.88
N CYS A 235 -0.29 4.08 -3.54
CA CYS A 235 -0.17 4.09 -4.99
C CYS A 235 -1.28 3.28 -5.67
N ALA A 236 -1.79 2.21 -5.03
CA ALA A 236 -2.90 1.42 -5.56
C ALA A 236 -4.22 2.22 -5.63
N LEU A 237 -4.36 3.27 -4.81
CA LEU A 237 -5.54 4.12 -4.75
C LEU A 237 -5.47 5.33 -5.67
N GLU A 238 -4.28 5.68 -6.19
CA GLU A 238 -4.05 6.96 -6.87
C GLU A 238 -4.84 7.09 -8.18
N ASP A 239 -4.97 6.01 -8.95
CA ASP A 239 -5.72 6.05 -10.21
C ASP A 239 -7.22 6.22 -9.96
N ILE A 240 -7.80 5.48 -9.00
CA ILE A 240 -9.21 5.67 -8.62
C ILE A 240 -9.43 7.08 -8.07
N ARG A 241 -8.53 7.56 -7.19
CA ARG A 241 -8.59 8.91 -6.62
C ARG A 241 -8.58 9.98 -7.72
N ALA A 242 -7.71 9.82 -8.72
CA ALA A 242 -7.63 10.73 -9.84
C ALA A 242 -8.90 10.70 -10.71
N ARG A 243 -9.54 9.54 -10.87
CA ARG A 243 -10.85 9.42 -11.54
C ARG A 243 -11.94 10.14 -10.73
N CYS A 244 -11.97 9.98 -9.41
CA CYS A 244 -12.93 10.69 -8.55
C CYS A 244 -12.82 12.22 -8.67
N ILE A 245 -11.60 12.75 -8.59
CA ILE A 245 -11.35 14.20 -8.69
C ILE A 245 -11.73 14.72 -10.09
N GLN A 246 -11.50 13.93 -11.15
CA GLN A 246 -11.88 14.30 -12.51
C GLN A 246 -13.41 14.33 -12.70
N ALA A 247 -14.13 13.40 -12.07
CA ALA A 247 -15.58 13.30 -12.20
C ALA A 247 -16.33 14.38 -11.39
N ALA A 248 -15.96 14.58 -10.13
CA ALA A 248 -16.73 15.39 -9.20
C ALA A 248 -15.93 16.45 -8.43
N GLY A 249 -14.63 16.62 -8.69
CA GLY A 249 -13.77 17.58 -8.00
C GLY A 249 -13.35 17.17 -6.58
N HIS A 250 -14.17 16.40 -5.87
CA HIS A 250 -13.85 15.80 -4.57
C HIS A 250 -14.23 14.32 -4.52
N VAL A 251 -13.46 13.53 -3.76
CA VAL A 251 -13.71 12.09 -3.59
C VAL A 251 -15.06 11.82 -2.92
N SER A 252 -15.47 12.68 -1.98
CA SER A 252 -16.74 12.51 -1.26
C SER A 252 -17.96 12.60 -2.17
N ASP A 253 -17.84 13.32 -3.27
CA ASP A 253 -18.99 13.75 -4.06
C ASP A 253 -19.41 12.65 -5.05
N VAL A 254 -18.47 11.77 -5.44
CA VAL A 254 -18.75 10.63 -6.32
C VAL A 254 -19.59 9.56 -5.62
N LEU A 255 -19.38 9.37 -4.31
CA LEU A 255 -19.96 8.26 -3.54
C LEU A 255 -21.05 8.73 -2.57
N VAL A 256 -21.57 9.95 -2.73
CA VAL A 256 -22.48 10.58 -1.77
C VAL A 256 -23.82 9.83 -1.63
N ASP A 257 -24.33 9.27 -2.73
CA ASP A 257 -25.63 8.59 -2.78
C ASP A 257 -25.55 7.10 -2.45
N MET A 258 -24.35 6.58 -2.14
CA MET A 258 -24.14 5.17 -1.88
C MET A 258 -24.14 4.86 -0.38
N ASP A 259 -24.60 3.65 -0.02
CA ASP A 259 -24.56 3.19 1.36
C ASP A 259 -23.11 2.92 1.79
N LYS A 260 -22.59 3.79 2.65
CA LYS A 260 -21.22 3.73 3.18
C LYS A 260 -20.98 2.62 4.19
N THR A 261 -22.04 2.07 4.77
CA THR A 261 -21.97 1.10 5.89
C THR A 261 -22.14 -0.34 5.45
N LYS A 262 -22.70 -0.56 4.26
CA LYS A 262 -22.94 -1.89 3.72
C LYS A 262 -21.63 -2.63 3.51
N GLU A 263 -21.52 -3.80 4.15
CA GLU A 263 -20.43 -4.74 3.89
C GLU A 263 -20.56 -5.37 2.50
N MET A 264 -19.42 -5.46 1.82
CA MET A 264 -19.32 -5.97 0.47
C MET A 264 -18.15 -6.93 0.37
N SER A 265 -18.40 -8.09 -0.22
CA SER A 265 -17.34 -8.96 -0.73
C SER A 265 -16.62 -8.29 -1.90
N LEU A 266 -15.44 -8.79 -2.25
CA LEU A 266 -14.64 -8.32 -3.39
C LEU A 266 -15.43 -8.13 -4.69
N HIS A 267 -16.33 -9.07 -5.03
CA HIS A 267 -17.12 -8.93 -6.26
C HIS A 267 -18.14 -7.80 -6.14
N GLN A 268 -18.84 -7.70 -5.00
CA GLN A 268 -19.79 -6.61 -4.77
C GLN A 268 -19.11 -5.25 -4.75
N PHE A 269 -17.90 -5.18 -4.21
CA PHE A 269 -17.06 -3.98 -4.24
C PHE A 269 -16.67 -3.61 -5.68
N ALA A 270 -16.23 -4.57 -6.50
CA ALA A 270 -15.92 -4.33 -7.91
C ALA A 270 -17.15 -3.80 -8.69
N GLU A 271 -18.33 -4.41 -8.48
CA GLU A 271 -19.58 -3.92 -9.10
C GLU A 271 -19.96 -2.52 -8.61
N ALA A 272 -19.71 -2.20 -7.33
CA ALA A 272 -19.98 -0.87 -6.78
C ALA A 272 -19.06 0.19 -7.41
N LEU A 273 -17.77 -0.13 -7.64
CA LEU A 273 -16.85 0.76 -8.34
C LEU A 273 -17.25 0.96 -9.81
N LEU A 274 -17.70 -0.11 -10.48
CA LEU A 274 -18.19 -0.04 -11.86
C LEU A 274 -19.45 0.82 -11.96
N ALA A 275 -20.39 0.66 -11.02
CA ALA A 275 -21.61 1.48 -10.95
C ALA A 275 -21.32 2.96 -10.67
N ALA A 276 -20.20 3.26 -10.00
CA ALA A 276 -19.73 4.62 -9.74
C ALA A 276 -18.86 5.20 -10.87
N ASP A 277 -18.69 4.50 -12.00
CA ASP A 277 -17.82 4.88 -13.13
C ASP A 277 -16.35 5.11 -12.72
N LEU A 278 -15.91 4.37 -11.69
CA LEU A 278 -14.54 4.43 -11.18
C LEU A 278 -13.65 3.35 -11.80
N VAL A 279 -14.24 2.26 -12.27
CA VAL A 279 -13.58 1.19 -13.04
C VAL A 279 -14.40 0.81 -14.25
N ASP A 280 -13.79 0.21 -15.26
CA ASP A 280 -14.45 -0.27 -16.46
C ASP A 280 -14.74 -1.79 -16.44
N GLU A 281 -15.52 -2.26 -17.42
CA GLU A 281 -15.86 -3.68 -17.58
C GLU A 281 -14.62 -4.55 -17.87
N GLU A 282 -13.57 -4.01 -18.49
CA GLU A 282 -12.32 -4.74 -18.71
C GLU A 282 -11.62 -5.01 -17.38
N GLU A 283 -11.54 -4.01 -16.50
CA GLU A 283 -10.98 -4.06 -15.16
C GLU A 283 -11.70 -5.08 -14.27
N VAL A 284 -13.04 -5.07 -14.29
CA VAL A 284 -13.85 -6.05 -13.54
C VAL A 284 -13.74 -7.45 -14.15
N SER A 285 -13.74 -7.56 -15.48
CA SER A 285 -13.58 -8.84 -16.18
C SER A 285 -12.22 -9.48 -15.90
N TRP A 286 -11.16 -8.68 -15.86
CA TRP A 286 -9.82 -9.16 -15.54
C TRP A 286 -9.74 -9.75 -14.13
N LEU A 287 -10.39 -9.14 -13.13
CA LEU A 287 -10.49 -9.72 -11.79
C LEU A 287 -11.11 -11.13 -11.82
N ARG A 288 -12.15 -11.32 -12.64
CA ARG A 288 -12.83 -12.61 -12.85
C ARG A 288 -11.94 -13.61 -13.61
N GLN A 289 -11.25 -13.14 -14.64
CA GLN A 289 -10.35 -13.96 -15.46
C GLN A 289 -9.10 -14.38 -14.70
N ARG A 290 -8.52 -13.50 -13.86
CA ARG A 290 -7.35 -13.81 -13.02
C ARG A 290 -7.64 -15.01 -12.13
N LYS A 291 -8.84 -15.14 -11.55
CA LYS A 291 -9.24 -16.34 -10.79
C LYS A 291 -9.34 -17.63 -11.63
N LYS A 292 -9.66 -17.50 -12.92
CA LYS A 292 -9.81 -18.64 -13.84
C LYS A 292 -8.46 -19.07 -14.43
N LEU A 293 -7.66 -18.12 -14.88
CA LEU A 293 -6.27 -18.33 -15.33
C LEU A 293 -5.41 -18.90 -14.20
N ARG A 294 -5.57 -18.43 -12.95
CA ARG A 294 -4.91 -19.01 -11.75
C ARG A 294 -5.19 -20.50 -11.49
N LYS A 295 -6.30 -21.06 -12.00
CA LYS A 295 -6.56 -22.52 -11.91
C LYS A 295 -5.98 -23.31 -13.09
N GLU A 296 -5.73 -22.65 -14.21
CA GLU A 296 -5.33 -23.27 -15.47
C GLU A 296 -3.80 -23.11 -15.72
N GLU A 297 -3.13 -22.09 -15.17
CA GLU A 297 -1.71 -21.79 -15.36
C GLU A 297 -0.74 -22.62 -14.51
N CYS A 298 -1.19 -23.28 -13.43
CA CYS A 298 -0.40 -24.35 -12.77
C CYS A 298 -0.01 -25.49 -13.74
N ALA A 299 -0.55 -25.53 -14.96
CA ALA A 299 -0.24 -26.54 -15.97
C ALA A 299 0.73 -26.07 -17.08
N SER A 300 1.09 -24.79 -17.19
CA SER A 300 1.97 -24.32 -18.27
C SER A 300 2.86 -23.13 -17.88
N LYS A 301 4.16 -23.39 -17.73
CA LYS A 301 5.23 -22.46 -17.30
C LYS A 301 5.58 -21.31 -18.28
N GLU A 302 4.80 -21.06 -19.33
CA GLU A 302 5.19 -20.10 -20.38
C GLU A 302 3.99 -19.33 -20.94
N ARG A 303 3.35 -18.49 -20.12
CA ARG A 303 2.61 -17.32 -20.63
C ARG A 303 2.81 -16.14 -19.70
N THR A 304 3.53 -15.14 -20.18
CA THR A 304 3.52 -13.80 -19.63
C THR A 304 2.10 -13.25 -19.79
N ILE A 305 1.35 -13.21 -18.70
CA ILE A 305 0.13 -12.42 -18.63
C ILE A 305 0.55 -10.99 -18.94
N GLY A 306 -0.01 -10.39 -19.98
CA GLY A 306 0.21 -8.97 -20.25
C GLY A 306 -0.10 -8.20 -18.97
N GLY A 307 0.91 -7.54 -18.42
CA GLY A 307 0.77 -6.78 -17.18
C GLY A 307 -0.36 -5.76 -17.29
N PRO A 308 -0.88 -5.27 -16.15
CA PRO A 308 -1.94 -4.27 -16.15
C PRO A 308 -1.61 -3.12 -17.10
N LYS A 309 -2.56 -2.75 -17.96
CA LYS A 309 -2.41 -1.61 -18.87
C LYS A 309 -2.07 -0.36 -18.04
N PRO A 310 -1.32 0.61 -18.59
CA PRO A 310 -1.16 1.91 -17.94
C PRO A 310 -2.51 2.51 -17.51
N GLY A 311 -2.67 2.81 -16.22
CA GLY A 311 -3.90 3.35 -15.64
C GLY A 311 -4.97 2.31 -15.28
N PHE A 312 -4.63 1.02 -15.34
CA PHE A 312 -5.48 -0.09 -14.95
C PHE A 312 -5.49 -0.27 -13.43
N VAL A 313 -6.68 -0.33 -12.85
CA VAL A 313 -6.87 -0.44 -11.40
C VAL A 313 -6.83 -1.90 -10.95
N ASN A 314 -5.87 -2.27 -10.08
CA ASN A 314 -5.86 -3.57 -9.43
C ASN A 314 -6.87 -3.60 -8.26
N ILE A 315 -8.11 -3.98 -8.55
CA ILE A 315 -9.22 -4.01 -7.59
C ILE A 315 -8.90 -4.92 -6.38
N GLN A 316 -8.14 -6.00 -6.57
CA GLN A 316 -7.80 -6.93 -5.48
C GLN A 316 -6.85 -6.27 -4.47
N GLU A 317 -5.83 -5.54 -4.93
CA GLU A 317 -4.90 -4.82 -4.05
C GLU A 317 -5.62 -3.71 -3.28
N VAL A 318 -6.47 -2.95 -3.96
CA VAL A 318 -7.31 -1.93 -3.31
C VAL A 318 -8.19 -2.55 -2.24
N PHE A 319 -8.82 -3.69 -2.54
CA PHE A 319 -9.65 -4.41 -1.58
C PHE A 319 -8.84 -4.92 -0.39
N ASP A 320 -7.68 -5.53 -0.64
CA ASP A 320 -6.81 -6.06 0.42
C ASP A 320 -6.27 -4.93 1.30
N LEU A 321 -5.97 -3.77 0.73
CA LEU A 321 -5.53 -2.59 1.46
C LEU A 321 -6.59 -2.08 2.45
N ILE A 322 -7.86 -2.06 2.04
CA ILE A 322 -8.97 -1.52 2.87
C ILE A 322 -9.67 -2.58 3.74
N ASP A 323 -9.44 -3.88 3.50
CA ASP A 323 -9.87 -4.99 4.36
C ASP A 323 -8.94 -5.08 5.58
N VAL A 324 -8.93 -4.04 6.41
CA VAL A 324 -8.08 -3.90 7.59
C VAL A 324 -8.40 -4.89 8.71
N LEU A 325 -9.62 -5.44 8.70
CA LEU A 325 -10.04 -6.48 9.64
C LEU A 325 -9.73 -7.89 9.14
N ASN A 326 -9.26 -8.02 7.90
CA ASN A 326 -8.96 -9.29 7.25
C ASN A 326 -10.17 -10.24 7.26
N ALA A 327 -11.38 -9.68 7.13
CA ALA A 327 -12.65 -10.41 7.20
C ALA A 327 -13.12 -10.89 5.82
N GLY A 328 -12.48 -10.42 4.74
CA GLY A 328 -12.95 -10.64 3.38
C GLY A 328 -14.16 -9.78 3.00
N SER A 329 -14.42 -8.71 3.76
CA SER A 329 -15.48 -7.72 3.52
C SER A 329 -14.95 -6.29 3.72
N VAL A 330 -15.48 -5.37 2.92
CA VAL A 330 -15.12 -3.94 2.96
C VAL A 330 -16.39 -3.10 2.89
N THR A 331 -16.31 -1.85 3.33
CA THR A 331 -17.40 -0.87 3.21
C THR A 331 -16.94 0.32 2.38
N LEU A 332 -17.88 1.04 1.74
CA LEU A 332 -17.51 2.27 1.03
C LEU A 332 -17.01 3.36 1.98
N GLY A 333 -17.42 3.36 3.25
CA GLY A 333 -16.86 4.25 4.28
C GLY A 333 -15.35 4.05 4.44
N ARG A 334 -14.90 2.80 4.63
CA ARG A 334 -13.46 2.44 4.70
C ARG A 334 -12.72 2.87 3.44
N PHE A 335 -13.31 2.60 2.27
CA PHE A 335 -12.74 2.99 0.98
C PHE A 335 -12.59 4.51 0.82
N MET A 336 -13.63 5.27 1.16
CA MET A 336 -13.62 6.74 1.11
C MET A 336 -12.56 7.32 2.06
N ALA A 337 -12.50 6.81 3.29
CA ALA A 337 -11.51 7.21 4.27
C ALA A 337 -10.08 6.98 3.77
N ALA A 338 -9.81 5.81 3.16
CA ALA A 338 -8.53 5.51 2.53
C ALA A 338 -8.19 6.47 1.37
N LEU A 339 -9.15 6.74 0.47
CA LEU A 339 -8.94 7.68 -0.64
C LEU A 339 -8.67 9.11 -0.18
N GLN A 340 -9.32 9.54 0.91
CA GLN A 340 -9.15 10.89 1.49
C GLN A 340 -7.80 11.02 2.21
N SER A 341 -7.35 9.96 2.90
CA SER A 341 -6.12 9.98 3.69
C SER A 341 -4.84 9.92 2.84
N CYS A 342 -4.91 9.39 1.61
CA CYS A 342 -3.78 9.37 0.66
C CYS A 342 -3.20 10.76 0.32
N GLY A 343 -3.83 11.84 0.80
CA GLY A 343 -3.29 13.19 0.79
C GLY A 343 -3.91 14.06 -0.31
N ALA A 344 -3.79 15.37 -0.10
CA ALA A 344 -4.29 16.40 -1.01
C ALA A 344 -3.45 16.45 -2.29
N GLY A 345 -3.67 15.51 -3.22
CA GLY A 345 -3.43 15.82 -4.63
C GLY A 345 -4.21 17.08 -4.97
N SER A 346 -3.56 17.99 -5.70
CA SER A 346 -4.16 19.24 -6.14
C SER A 346 -5.59 19.04 -6.68
N ARG A 347 -6.51 19.93 -6.28
CA ARG A 347 -7.89 20.03 -6.80
C ARG A 347 -7.95 20.24 -8.32
N VAL A 348 -6.80 20.51 -8.91
CA VAL A 348 -6.56 20.70 -10.34
C VAL A 348 -5.57 19.64 -10.80
N ARG A 349 -5.81 19.03 -11.95
CA ARG A 349 -4.85 18.14 -12.61
C ARG A 349 -3.60 18.93 -12.95
N LEU A 350 -2.61 18.86 -12.05
CA LEU A 350 -1.32 19.49 -12.23
C LEU A 350 -0.54 18.75 -13.31
N THR A 351 0.22 19.52 -14.09
CA THR A 351 1.24 18.95 -14.96
C THR A 351 2.25 18.17 -14.13
N SER A 352 2.98 17.23 -14.75
CA SER A 352 4.04 16.44 -14.06
C SER A 352 4.96 17.35 -13.23
N LYS A 353 5.43 18.45 -13.82
CA LYS A 353 6.32 19.42 -13.16
C LYS A 353 5.70 20.10 -11.94
N GLU A 354 4.42 20.44 -12.02
CA GLU A 354 3.70 21.09 -10.91
C GLU A 354 3.43 20.11 -9.77
N ARG A 355 3.13 18.84 -10.07
CA ARG A 355 3.01 17.78 -9.06
C ARG A 355 4.31 17.59 -8.31
N ASP A 356 5.41 17.40 -9.04
CA ASP A 356 6.72 17.16 -8.46
C ASP A 356 7.16 18.36 -7.58
N ALA A 357 6.89 19.60 -8.03
CA ALA A 357 7.14 20.81 -7.22
C ALA A 357 6.26 20.89 -5.96
N GLN A 358 4.99 20.46 -6.03
CA GLN A 358 4.11 20.41 -4.87
C GLN A 358 4.58 19.37 -3.85
N VAL A 359 5.02 18.21 -4.32
CA VAL A 359 5.60 17.15 -3.48
C VAL A 359 6.86 17.64 -2.79
N ALA A 360 7.78 18.25 -3.53
CA ALA A 360 9.00 18.85 -2.98
C ALA A 360 8.71 19.89 -1.89
N LYS A 361 7.66 20.70 -2.07
CA LYS A 361 7.20 21.67 -1.06
C LYS A 361 6.59 20.97 0.15
N ALA A 362 5.66 20.03 -0.06
CA ALA A 362 4.98 19.32 1.02
C ALA A 362 5.98 18.54 1.88
N MET A 363 6.95 17.87 1.26
CA MET A 363 8.02 17.20 1.98
C MET A 363 8.88 18.17 2.78
N ARG A 364 9.24 19.32 2.20
CA ARG A 364 9.99 20.34 2.93
C ARG A 364 9.22 20.80 4.16
N ASP A 365 7.92 21.06 4.02
CA ASP A 365 7.06 21.50 5.12
C ASP A 365 6.90 20.39 6.18
N HIS A 366 6.86 19.11 5.79
CA HIS A 366 6.76 17.97 6.69
C HIS A 366 8.09 17.64 7.42
N LEU A 367 9.23 17.86 6.75
CA LEU A 367 10.56 17.63 7.30
C LEU A 367 11.09 18.83 8.10
N TRP A 368 10.54 20.03 7.88
CA TRP A 368 11.00 21.25 8.54
C TRP A 368 10.96 21.17 10.08
N PRO A 369 9.90 20.65 10.73
CA PRO A 369 9.89 20.46 12.18
C PRO A 369 10.99 19.50 12.67
N LYS A 370 11.24 18.40 11.93
CA LYS A 370 12.29 17.43 12.26
C LYS A 370 13.68 18.03 12.12
N HIS A 371 13.93 18.78 11.04
CA HIS A 371 15.19 19.50 10.83
C HIS A 371 15.44 20.58 11.87
N LYS A 372 14.37 21.29 12.28
CA LYS A 372 14.43 22.27 13.37
C LYS A 372 14.82 21.60 14.69
N GLY A 373 14.16 20.51 15.07
CA GLY A 373 14.49 19.75 16.28
C GLY A 373 15.92 19.18 16.27
N LEU A 374 16.38 18.67 15.12
CA LEU A 374 17.75 18.16 14.97
C LEU A 374 18.80 19.28 15.07
N ASN A 375 18.52 20.46 14.53
CA ASN A 375 19.41 21.62 14.63
C ASN A 375 19.41 22.21 16.05
N GLU A 376 18.27 22.25 16.72
CA GLU A 376 18.16 22.62 18.14
C GLU A 376 18.94 21.64 19.02
N PHE A 377 18.78 20.34 18.81
CA PHE A 377 19.56 19.31 19.50
C PHE A 377 21.06 19.43 19.23
N LYS A 378 21.49 19.59 17.97
CA LYS A 378 22.90 19.84 17.63
C LYS A 378 23.44 21.10 18.29
N THR A 379 22.62 22.14 18.41
CA THR A 379 22.98 23.39 19.07
C THR A 379 23.13 23.17 20.58
N GLN A 380 22.20 22.45 21.22
CA GLN A 380 22.28 22.09 22.64
C GLN A 380 23.51 21.21 22.95
N VAL A 381 23.81 20.24 22.09
CA VAL A 381 25.02 19.40 22.22
C VAL A 381 26.30 20.23 22.06
N ARG A 382 26.34 21.17 21.11
CA ARG A 382 27.49 22.06 20.89
C ARG A 382 27.70 23.09 21.99
N LEU A 383 26.62 23.55 22.61
CA LEU A 383 26.66 24.49 23.74
C LEU A 383 27.04 23.80 25.06
N GLY A 384 27.15 22.46 25.06
CA GLY A 384 27.27 21.67 26.26
C GLY A 384 25.93 21.65 26.97
N LEU A 385 25.35 20.45 27.17
CA LEU A 385 24.12 20.31 27.94
C LEU A 385 24.39 20.79 29.38
N SER A 386 24.05 22.04 29.68
CA SER A 386 23.88 22.51 31.04
C SER A 386 22.61 21.86 31.57
N TYR A 387 22.77 20.66 32.14
CA TYR A 387 21.78 20.09 33.04
C TYR A 387 21.82 20.94 34.32
N GLU A 388 20.79 21.77 34.52
CA GLU A 388 20.36 22.18 35.87
C GLU A 388 19.30 21.20 36.37
#